data_AF-A0A3B9RX04-F1
#
_entry.id   AF-A0A3B9RX04-F1
#
_cell.length_a   1.000
_cell.length_b   1.000
_cell.length_c   1.000
_cell.angle_alpha   90.00
_cell.angle_beta   90.00
_cell.angle_gamma   90.00
#
_symmetry.space_group_name_H-M   'P 1'
#
loop_
_entity.id
_entity.type
_entity.pdbx_description
1 polymer ?
#
loop_
_entity_poly.entity_id
_entity_poly.type
_entity_poly.pdbx_seq_one_letter_code
_entity_poly.pdbx_strand_id
1 'polypeptide(L)'
;MISGSTYELAKDDIDSRLLDVIRVVGKNEPVPVHELLARKNETSSEMSGVVEQYQKGLKLYQDRNFKDAISEFEKVLAIDSEDGPSQTYIKRCGMFLESPPEKDWDGVFTFTEKG
;
A
#
# COMPACT_ATOMS: atom_id res chain seq x y z
N MET A 1 11.25 -5.76 0.60
CA MET A 1 10.86 -4.45 0.01
C MET A 1 11.94 -3.97 -0.94
N ILE A 2 11.55 -3.36 -2.05
CA ILE A 2 12.42 -2.76 -3.06
C ILE A 2 11.94 -1.33 -3.36
N SER A 3 12.84 -0.44 -3.78
CA SER A 3 12.45 0.91 -4.22
C SER A 3 11.75 0.87 -5.58
N GLY A 4 11.02 1.93 -5.92
CA GLY A 4 10.49 2.15 -7.26
C GLY A 4 11.53 2.01 -8.36
N SER A 5 12.73 2.56 -8.18
CA SER A 5 13.81 2.46 -9.18
C SER A 5 14.25 1.01 -9.42
N THR A 6 14.35 0.21 -8.36
CA THR A 6 14.68 -1.22 -8.48
C THR A 6 13.54 -1.99 -9.13
N TYR A 7 12.29 -1.67 -8.78
CA TYR A 7 11.11 -2.24 -9.43
C TYR A 7 11.11 -1.95 -10.93
N GLU A 8 11.31 -0.71 -11.36
CA GLU A 8 11.31 -0.33 -12.78
C GLU A 8 12.31 -1.12 -13.63
N LEU A 9 13.47 -1.44 -13.07
CA LEU A 9 14.51 -2.23 -13.74
C LEU A 9 14.22 -3.74 -13.77
N ALA A 10 13.36 -4.24 -12.89
CA ALA A 10 13.13 -5.67 -12.68
C ALA A 10 11.70 -6.13 -13.01
N LYS A 11 10.75 -5.21 -13.27
CA LYS A 11 9.30 -5.49 -13.39
C LYS A 11 8.91 -6.49 -14.48
N ASP A 12 9.78 -6.71 -15.44
CA ASP A 12 9.59 -7.71 -16.50
C ASP A 12 9.94 -9.13 -16.03
N ASP A 13 10.76 -9.26 -14.97
CA ASP A 13 11.24 -10.52 -14.41
C ASP A 13 10.61 -10.88 -13.06
N ILE A 14 9.87 -9.96 -12.45
CA ILE A 14 9.27 -10.15 -11.12
C ILE A 14 7.79 -9.80 -11.08
N ASP A 15 7.09 -10.43 -10.14
CA ASP A 15 5.82 -9.97 -9.65
C ASP A 15 6.03 -9.18 -8.35
N SER A 16 5.34 -8.06 -8.23
CA SER A 16 5.42 -7.18 -7.07
C SER A 16 4.06 -6.58 -6.75
N ARG A 17 3.88 -6.08 -5.52
CA ARG A 17 2.79 -5.17 -5.19
C ARG A 17 3.34 -3.85 -4.68
N LEU A 18 2.67 -2.75 -5.01
CA LEU A 18 2.93 -1.45 -4.40
C LEU A 18 2.54 -1.55 -2.91
N LEU A 19 3.47 -1.25 -2.00
CA LEU A 19 3.23 -1.26 -0.56
C LEU A 19 2.88 0.11 -0.03
N ASP A 20 3.57 1.14 -0.49
CA ASP A 20 3.38 2.49 0.00
C ASP A 20 3.99 3.50 -0.96
N VAL A 21 3.61 4.75 -0.79
CA VAL A 21 4.26 5.89 -1.42
C VAL A 21 4.76 6.77 -0.28
N ILE A 22 6.08 6.82 -0.10
CA ILE A 22 6.70 7.48 1.05
C ILE A 22 7.48 8.71 0.61
N ARG A 23 7.62 9.69 1.50
CA ARG A 23 8.57 10.79 1.32
C ARG A 23 9.82 10.51 2.16
N VAL A 24 10.97 10.41 1.51
CA VAL A 24 12.24 10.17 2.19
C VAL A 24 12.80 11.49 2.71
N VAL A 25 13.37 11.49 3.91
CA VAL A 25 14.03 12.66 4.50
C VAL A 25 15.04 13.26 3.52
N GLY A 26 14.91 14.56 3.24
CA GLY A 26 15.77 15.27 2.29
C GLY A 26 15.34 15.19 0.82
N LYS A 27 14.24 14.51 0.50
CA LYS A 27 13.62 14.51 -0.83
C LYS A 27 12.20 15.05 -0.75
N ASN A 28 11.87 15.97 -1.65
CA ASN A 28 10.50 16.49 -1.76
C ASN A 28 9.58 15.52 -2.49
N GLU A 29 10.12 14.75 -3.44
CA GLU A 29 9.33 13.86 -4.27
C GLU A 29 8.98 12.57 -3.53
N PRO A 30 7.71 12.15 -3.55
CA PRO A 30 7.30 10.85 -3.05
C PRO A 30 7.90 9.73 -3.90
N VAL A 31 8.32 8.65 -3.25
CA VAL A 31 8.87 7.47 -3.90
C VAL A 31 8.00 6.25 -3.59
N PRO A 32 7.65 5.43 -4.60
CA PRO A 32 6.94 4.19 -4.36
C PRO A 32 7.88 3.15 -3.75
N VAL A 33 7.32 2.34 -2.86
CA VAL A 33 7.95 1.17 -2.24
C VAL A 33 7.17 -0.06 -2.66
N HIS A 34 7.85 -1.07 -3.15
CA HIS A 34 7.24 -2.31 -3.60
C HIS A 34 7.66 -3.50 -2.73
N GLU A 35 6.77 -4.47 -2.61
CA GLU A 35 7.10 -5.81 -2.15
C GLU A 35 7.36 -6.70 -3.34
N LEU A 36 8.50 -7.39 -3.34
CA LEU A 36 8.77 -8.48 -4.26
C LEU A 36 7.99 -9.71 -3.79
N LEU A 37 7.20 -10.31 -4.68
CA LEU A 37 6.38 -11.48 -4.37
C LEU A 37 7.04 -12.77 -4.88
N ALA A 38 7.32 -12.80 -6.18
CA ALA A 38 7.88 -13.96 -6.86
C ALA A 38 8.59 -13.53 -8.15
N ARG A 39 9.16 -14.49 -8.88
CA ARG A 39 9.48 -14.26 -10.29
C ARG A 39 8.21 -14.04 -11.10
N LYS A 40 8.38 -13.49 -12.29
CA LYS A 40 7.27 -13.18 -13.19
C LYS A 40 6.37 -14.39 -13.40
N ASN A 41 5.08 -14.23 -13.16
CA ASN A 41 4.06 -15.26 -13.32
C ASN A 41 4.25 -16.49 -12.41
N GLU A 42 5.05 -16.39 -11.35
CA GLU A 42 5.23 -17.45 -10.35
C GLU A 42 4.49 -17.15 -9.03
N THR A 43 3.76 -16.04 -8.93
CA THR A 43 2.91 -15.72 -7.78
C THR A 43 1.76 -16.73 -7.65
N SER A 44 1.52 -17.24 -6.43
CA SER A 44 0.41 -18.17 -6.19
C SER A 44 -0.95 -17.52 -6.50
N SER A 45 -1.96 -18.34 -6.81
CA SER A 45 -3.33 -17.84 -7.06
C SER A 45 -3.93 -17.14 -5.84
N GLU A 46 -3.61 -17.64 -4.64
CA GLU A 46 -4.03 -17.04 -3.37
C GLU A 46 -3.42 -15.65 -3.18
N MET A 47 -2.09 -15.53 -3.34
CA MET A 47 -1.39 -14.24 -3.25
C MET A 47 -1.81 -13.28 -4.37
N SER A 48 -2.11 -13.79 -5.56
CA SER A 48 -2.67 -12.97 -6.64
C SER A 48 -4.03 -12.36 -6.25
N GLY A 49 -4.88 -13.14 -5.57
CA GLY A 49 -6.15 -12.65 -5.00
C GLY A 49 -5.93 -11.61 -3.90
N VAL A 50 -4.95 -11.81 -3.02
CA VAL A 50 -4.52 -10.81 -2.03
C VAL A 50 -4.13 -9.50 -2.72
N VAL A 51 -3.28 -9.57 -3.75
CA VAL A 51 -2.78 -8.38 -4.48
C VAL A 51 -3.92 -7.63 -5.17
N GLU A 52 -4.81 -8.33 -5.88
CA GLU A 52 -5.94 -7.70 -6.58
C GLU A 52 -6.87 -6.98 -5.60
N GLN A 53 -7.20 -7.65 -4.49
CA GLN A 53 -8.09 -7.11 -3.47
C GLN A 53 -7.45 -5.94 -2.72
N TYR A 54 -6.16 -6.05 -2.40
CA TYR A 54 -5.37 -4.99 -1.79
C TYR A 54 -5.31 -3.73 -2.66
N GLN A 55 -5.12 -3.87 -3.97
CA GLN A 55 -5.07 -2.74 -4.90
C GLN A 55 -6.38 -1.92 -4.93
N LYS A 56 -7.54 -2.58 -4.75
CA LYS A 56 -8.84 -1.89 -4.62
C LYS A 56 -8.87 -1.00 -3.37
N GLY A 57 -8.42 -1.53 -2.23
CA GLY A 57 -8.30 -0.77 -0.99
C GLY A 57 -7.34 0.41 -1.12
N LEU A 58 -6.19 0.20 -1.76
CA LEU A 58 -5.20 1.26 -1.97
C LEU A 58 -5.73 2.40 -2.84
N LYS A 59 -6.51 2.08 -3.90
CA LYS A 59 -7.15 3.09 -4.75
C LYS A 59 -8.13 3.94 -3.95
N LEU A 60 -8.97 3.32 -3.13
CA LEU A 60 -9.95 4.01 -2.28
C LEU A 60 -9.26 4.88 -1.22
N TYR A 61 -8.17 4.39 -0.63
CA TYR A 61 -7.35 5.17 0.30
C TYR A 61 -6.81 6.45 -0.35
N GLN A 62 -6.27 6.34 -1.57
CA GLN A 62 -5.77 7.49 -2.33
C GLN A 62 -6.88 8.49 -2.67
N ASP A 63 -8.09 7.98 -2.94
CA ASP A 63 -9.29 8.80 -3.20
C ASP A 63 -9.94 9.34 -1.92
N ARG A 64 -9.31 9.15 -0.75
CA ARG A 64 -9.81 9.55 0.59
C ARG A 64 -11.12 8.87 0.99
N ASN A 65 -11.49 7.79 0.33
CA ASN A 65 -12.63 6.98 0.70
C ASN A 65 -12.20 5.94 1.74
N PHE A 66 -11.83 6.42 2.93
CA PHE A 66 -11.20 5.60 3.97
C PHE A 66 -12.10 4.49 4.51
N LYS A 67 -13.41 4.74 4.57
CA LYS A 67 -14.36 3.73 5.06
C LYS A 67 -14.43 2.54 4.11
N ASP A 68 -14.58 2.79 2.81
CA ASP A 68 -14.63 1.70 1.83
C ASP A 68 -13.24 1.06 1.66
N ALA A 69 -12.16 1.84 1.79
CA ALA A 69 -10.79 1.30 1.81
C ALA A 69 -10.61 0.26 2.93
N ILE A 70 -11.06 0.56 4.16
CA ILE A 70 -11.04 -0.40 5.28
C ILE A 70 -11.75 -1.70 4.89
N SER A 71 -12.96 -1.61 4.33
CA SER A 71 -13.72 -2.80 3.92
C SER A 71 -13.00 -3.62 2.85
N GLU A 72 -12.30 -2.99 1.91
CA GLU A 72 -11.49 -3.72 0.93
C GLU A 72 -10.26 -4.38 1.55
N PHE A 73 -9.59 -3.76 2.52
CA PHE A 73 -8.46 -4.35 3.25
C PHE A 73 -8.90 -5.47 4.20
N GLU A 74 -10.07 -5.38 4.83
CA GLU A 74 -10.62 -6.47 5.65
C GLU A 74 -10.90 -7.73 4.80
N LYS A 75 -11.32 -7.56 3.54
CA LYS A 75 -11.43 -8.68 2.58
C LYS A 75 -10.07 -9.31 2.27
N VAL A 76 -8.99 -8.52 2.24
CA VAL A 76 -7.63 -9.06 2.13
C VAL A 76 -7.31 -9.92 3.35
N LEU A 77 -7.60 -9.42 4.55
CA LEU A 77 -7.36 -10.15 5.81
C LEU A 77 -8.21 -11.42 5.97
N ALA A 78 -9.30 -11.54 5.21
CA ALA A 78 -10.06 -12.78 5.11
C ALA A 78 -9.38 -13.85 4.23
N ILE A 79 -8.47 -13.44 3.34
CA ILE A 79 -7.65 -14.33 2.50
C ILE A 79 -6.33 -14.63 3.22
N ASP A 80 -5.64 -13.58 3.67
CA ASP A 80 -4.38 -13.65 4.41
C ASP A 80 -4.46 -12.78 5.67
N SER A 81 -4.74 -13.41 6.81
CA SER A 81 -4.95 -12.72 8.08
C SER A 81 -3.69 -12.05 8.64
N GLU A 82 -2.51 -12.44 8.14
CA GLU A 82 -1.22 -11.89 8.57
C GLU A 82 -0.69 -10.82 7.61
N ASP A 83 -1.49 -10.37 6.63
CA ASP A 83 -1.09 -9.35 5.66
C ASP A 83 -0.85 -7.98 6.32
N GLY A 84 0.39 -7.75 6.76
CA GLY A 84 0.82 -6.56 7.48
C GLY A 84 0.53 -5.23 6.76
N PRO A 85 0.74 -5.11 5.44
CA PRO A 85 0.31 -3.95 4.66
C PRO A 85 -1.17 -3.62 4.81
N SER A 86 -2.08 -4.59 4.67
CA SER A 86 -3.52 -4.37 4.84
C SER A 86 -3.86 -3.89 6.26
N GLN A 87 -3.29 -4.52 7.29
CA GLN A 87 -3.45 -4.08 8.68
C GLN A 87 -2.97 -2.63 8.90
N THR A 88 -1.85 -2.26 8.28
CA THR A 88 -1.29 -0.90 8.34
C THR A 88 -2.24 0.12 7.73
N TYR A 89 -2.80 -0.17 6.55
CA TYR A 89 -3.73 0.75 5.91
C TYR A 89 -5.07 0.86 6.64
N ILE A 90 -5.58 -0.21 7.24
CA ILE A 90 -6.77 -0.14 8.10
C ILE A 90 -6.54 0.84 9.25
N LYS A 91 -5.39 0.73 9.94
CA LYS A 91 -5.02 1.65 11.02
C LYS A 91 -4.95 3.10 10.54
N ARG A 92 -4.30 3.36 9.40
CA ARG A 92 -4.18 4.71 8.81
C ARG A 92 -5.55 5.28 8.42
N CYS A 93 -6.40 4.47 7.79
CA CYS A 93 -7.76 4.86 7.45
C CYS A 93 -8.56 5.23 8.70
N GLY A 94 -8.44 4.45 9.79
CA GLY A 94 -9.05 4.77 11.08
C GLY A 94 -8.60 6.14 11.61
N MET A 95 -7.29 6.40 11.60
CA MET A 95 -6.75 7.71 12.00
C MET A 95 -7.30 8.86 11.15
N PHE A 96 -7.45 8.67 9.84
CA PHE A 96 -7.99 9.69 8.94
C PHE A 96 -9.51 9.85 9.00
N LEU A 97 -10.25 8.85 9.47
CA LEU A 97 -11.67 9.00 9.77
C LEU A 97 -11.87 9.85 11.03
N GLU A 98 -11.00 9.72 12.03
CA GLU A 98 -11.01 10.52 13.25
C GLU A 98 -10.46 11.95 13.03
N SER A 99 -9.36 12.05 12.28
CA SER A 99 -8.64 13.28 11.99
C SER A 99 -8.33 13.36 10.49
N PRO A 100 -9.27 13.85 9.67
CA PRO A 100 -9.12 13.92 8.22
C PRO A 100 -7.85 14.65 7.79
N PRO A 101 -7.18 14.18 6.72
CA PRO A 101 -5.99 14.85 6.21
C PRO A 101 -6.36 16.20 5.58
N GLU A 102 -5.37 17.07 5.43
CA GLU A 102 -5.54 18.40 4.84
C GLU A 102 -6.10 18.34 3.41
N LYS A 103 -6.71 19.44 2.95
CA LYS A 103 -7.37 19.49 1.64
C LYS A 103 -6.42 19.19 0.48
N ASP A 104 -5.16 19.56 0.61
CA ASP A 104 -4.08 19.35 -0.36
C ASP A 104 -3.26 18.06 -0.11
N TRP A 105 -3.72 17.17 0.78
CA TRP A 105 -3.08 15.88 1.00
C TRP A 105 -2.88 15.10 -0.30
N ASP A 106 -1.63 14.68 -0.52
CA ASP A 106 -1.12 14.07 -1.73
C ASP A 106 -1.19 12.53 -1.71
N GLY A 107 -1.88 11.95 -0.73
CA GLY A 107 -2.01 10.51 -0.55
C GLY A 107 -0.87 9.87 0.25
N VAL A 108 0.14 10.64 0.68
CA VAL A 108 1.29 10.11 1.42
C VAL A 108 1.05 10.18 2.93
N PHE A 109 1.24 9.06 3.61
CA PHE A 109 1.21 9.05 5.07
C PHE A 109 2.50 9.64 5.63
N THR A 110 2.39 10.67 6.46
CA THR A 110 3.55 11.30 7.13
C THR A 110 3.54 10.95 8.61
N PHE A 111 4.58 10.26 9.09
CA PHE A 111 4.78 10.07 10.53
C PHE A 111 5.22 11.40 11.15
N THR A 112 4.40 11.93 12.08
CA THR A 112 4.68 13.18 12.78
C THR A 112 5.55 13.02 14.03
N GLU A 113 5.75 11.78 14.49
CA GLU A 113 6.62 11.47 15.63
C GLU A 113 7.86 10.70 15.16
N LYS A 114 9.03 11.15 15.63
CA LYS A 114 10.28 10.41 15.50
C LYS A 114 10.25 9.25 16.50
N GLY A 115 10.37 8.02 16.00
CA GLY A 115 10.77 6.88 16.83
C GLY A 115 12.20 7.01 17.31
#